data_AF-A0A533BDX5-F1
#
_entry.id   AF-A0A533BDX5-F1
#
_cell.length_a   1.000
_cell.length_b   1.000
_cell.length_c   1.000
_cell.angle_alpha   90.00
_cell.angle_beta   90.00
_cell.angle_gamma   90.00
#
_symmetry.space_group_name_H-M   'P 1'
#
loop_
_entity.id
_entity.type
_entity.pdbx_description
1 polymer ?
#
loop_
_entity_poly.entity_id
_entity_poly.type
_entity_poly.pdbx_seq_one_letter_code
_entity_poly.pdbx_strand_id
1 'polypeptide(L)'
;MSLELLGRVHKELSITGGAFYEAILAISERVNRKVQIIRLHWHASTLLQRMEHLTGEVGQQIVDQVSRRFLARNQPDSTLSMLDATLTQATVRVHELKQLLVQVDAQIRELKLEAIHDDLLRLQRDLSLRSAGIERLSITRGAAAVGQSISAMPRSSSVHIAAILRGPFLLAPAEELVFRSDDIVVLIGIQSDLDQFITWFTSRPLKTPTTKSA
;
A
#
# COMPACT_ATOMS: atom_id res chain seq x y z
N MET A 1 2.51 36.78 41.10
CA MET A 1 1.77 36.52 39.85
C MET A 1 2.64 36.34 38.60
N SER A 2 3.87 36.87 38.50
CA SER A 2 4.72 36.67 37.30
C SER A 2 5.40 35.29 37.19
N LEU A 3 5.72 34.65 38.32
CA LEU A 3 6.39 33.33 38.34
C LEU A 3 5.50 32.18 37.85
N GLU A 4 4.19 32.26 38.07
CA GLU A 4 3.23 31.26 37.57
C GLU A 4 3.04 31.34 36.04
N LEU A 5 3.11 32.56 35.47
CA LEU A 5 3.06 32.76 34.02
C LEU A 5 4.35 32.28 33.34
N LEU A 6 5.52 32.51 33.94
CA LEU A 6 6.80 32.01 33.42
C LEU A 6 6.86 30.47 33.47
N GLY A 7 6.36 29.86 34.55
CA GLY A 7 6.26 28.41 34.67
C GLY A 7 5.29 27.80 33.66
N ARG A 8 4.19 28.50 33.33
CA ARG A 8 3.21 28.04 32.34
C ARG A 8 3.72 28.18 30.90
N VAL A 9 4.39 29.29 30.58
CA VAL A 9 5.06 29.51 29.28
C VAL A 9 6.22 28.54 29.06
N HIS A 10 7.03 28.26 30.09
CA HIS A 10 8.10 27.27 29.99
C HIS A 10 7.56 25.85 29.80
N LYS A 11 6.45 25.51 30.48
CA LYS A 11 5.76 24.24 30.32
C LYS A 11 5.15 24.10 28.92
N GLU A 12 4.49 25.13 28.41
CA GLU A 12 3.93 25.14 27.05
C GLU A 12 5.03 25.10 25.97
N LEU A 13 6.14 25.82 26.14
CA LEU A 13 7.30 25.76 25.24
C LEU A 13 8.02 24.41 25.29
N SER A 14 8.12 23.78 26.46
CA SER A 14 8.70 22.44 26.61
C SER A 14 7.83 21.38 25.95
N ILE A 15 6.50 21.48 26.08
CA ILE A 15 5.53 20.61 25.40
C ILE A 15 5.59 20.82 23.87
N THR A 16 5.66 22.07 23.41
CA THR A 16 5.73 22.41 21.98
C THR A 16 7.08 22.02 21.36
N GLY A 17 8.19 22.19 22.11
CA GLY A 17 9.53 21.79 21.70
C GLY A 17 9.69 20.27 21.63
N GLY A 18 9.09 19.53 22.58
CA GLY A 18 9.02 18.07 22.54
C GLY A 18 8.27 17.56 21.31
N ALA A 19 7.09 18.12 21.04
CA ALA A 19 6.31 17.79 19.84
C ALA A 19 7.07 18.10 18.53
N PHE A 20 7.84 19.19 18.49
CA PHE A 20 8.66 19.54 17.33
C PHE A 20 9.82 18.56 17.12
N TYR A 21 10.51 18.17 18.20
CA TYR A 21 11.56 17.17 18.15
C TYR A 21 11.04 15.81 17.66
N GLU A 22 9.91 15.36 18.21
CA GLU A 22 9.24 14.13 17.76
C GLU A 22 8.84 14.20 16.28
N ALA A 23 8.34 15.35 15.80
CA ALA A 23 8.02 15.55 14.40
C ALA A 23 9.25 15.46 13.49
N ILE A 24 10.37 16.10 13.86
CA ILE A 24 11.62 16.03 13.09
C ILE A 24 12.13 14.58 13.05
N LEU A 25 12.12 13.88 14.19
CA LEU A 25 12.58 12.49 14.28
C LEU A 25 11.72 11.59 13.39
N ALA A 26 10.39 11.74 13.46
CA ALA A 26 9.43 10.99 12.67
C ALA A 26 9.58 11.23 11.15
N ILE A 27 9.87 12.47 10.74
CA ILE A 27 10.18 12.81 9.34
C ILE A 27 11.51 12.19 8.92
N SER A 28 12.53 12.29 9.77
CA SER A 28 13.88 11.77 9.48
C SER A 28 13.87 10.25 9.30
N GLU A 29 13.17 9.53 10.18
CA GLU A 29 12.98 8.09 10.07
C GLU A 29 12.27 7.70 8.76
N ARG A 30 11.20 8.43 8.40
CA ARG A 30 10.47 8.20 7.14
C ARG A 30 11.35 8.45 5.91
N VAL A 31 12.13 9.53 5.90
CA VAL A 31 13.07 9.84 4.81
C VAL A 31 14.14 8.76 4.73
N ASN A 32 14.71 8.34 5.86
CA ASN A 32 15.71 7.28 5.92
C ASN A 32 15.17 5.96 5.33
N ARG A 33 13.97 5.53 5.72
CA ARG A 33 13.32 4.33 5.16
C ARG A 33 13.07 4.45 3.66
N LYS A 34 12.60 5.60 3.16
CA LYS A 34 12.44 5.83 1.72
C LYS A 34 13.76 5.73 0.97
N VAL A 35 14.84 6.31 1.50
CA VAL A 35 16.17 6.23 0.91
C VAL A 35 16.67 4.78 0.89
N GLN A 36 16.45 4.01 1.96
CA GLN A 36 16.81 2.59 2.00
C GLN A 36 16.06 1.78 0.93
N ILE A 37 14.75 1.99 0.78
CA ILE A 37 13.95 1.34 -0.25
C ILE A 37 14.46 1.69 -1.66
N ILE A 38 14.78 2.96 -1.92
CA ILE A 38 15.33 3.41 -3.21
C ILE A 38 16.68 2.76 -3.49
N ARG A 39 17.57 2.70 -2.48
CA ARG A 39 18.87 2.02 -2.62
C ARG A 39 18.71 0.54 -2.97
N LEU A 40 17.76 -0.15 -2.35
CA LEU A 40 17.48 -1.55 -2.67
C LEU A 40 16.90 -1.71 -4.09
N HIS A 41 16.00 -0.83 -4.53
CA HIS A 41 15.52 -0.85 -5.92
C HIS A 41 16.63 -0.58 -6.92
N TRP A 42 17.54 0.35 -6.61
CA TRP A 42 18.74 0.58 -7.41
C TRP A 42 19.59 -0.69 -7.47
N HIS A 43 19.80 -1.37 -6.34
CA HIS A 43 20.53 -2.63 -6.30
C HIS A 43 19.87 -3.72 -7.15
N ALA A 44 18.55 -3.91 -7.04
CA ALA A 44 17.79 -4.83 -7.88
C ALA A 44 17.95 -4.52 -9.39
N SER A 45 17.85 -3.24 -9.76
CA SER A 45 18.06 -2.79 -11.14
C SER A 45 19.46 -3.14 -11.65
N THR A 46 20.50 -2.90 -10.84
CA THR A 46 21.88 -3.28 -11.21
C THR A 46 22.06 -4.79 -11.35
N LEU A 47 21.38 -5.62 -10.54
CA LEU A 47 21.42 -7.07 -10.67
C LEU A 47 20.76 -7.55 -11.98
N LEU A 48 19.60 -6.98 -12.31
CA LEU A 48 18.91 -7.27 -13.56
C LEU A 48 19.76 -6.90 -14.79
N GLN A 49 20.37 -5.71 -14.77
CA GLN A 49 21.26 -5.27 -15.85
C GLN A 49 22.47 -6.20 -16.00
N ARG A 50 23.03 -6.72 -14.90
CA ARG A 50 24.11 -7.71 -14.94
C ARG A 50 23.66 -9.04 -15.54
N MET A 51 22.45 -9.50 -15.24
CA MET A 51 21.88 -10.71 -15.84
C MET A 51 21.68 -10.54 -17.35
N GLU A 52 21.19 -9.38 -17.79
CA GLU A 52 21.03 -9.04 -19.21
C GLU A 52 22.39 -9.00 -19.92
N HIS A 53 23.38 -8.35 -19.31
CA HIS A 53 24.74 -8.31 -19.85
C HIS A 53 25.36 -9.70 -19.98
N LEU A 54 25.29 -10.54 -18.93
CA LEU A 54 25.77 -11.93 -18.98
C LEU A 54 25.07 -12.74 -20.07
N THR A 55 23.75 -12.55 -20.25
CA THR A 55 23.00 -13.22 -21.31
C THR A 55 23.50 -12.79 -22.69
N GLY A 56 23.79 -11.49 -22.87
CA GLY A 56 24.37 -10.93 -24.08
C GLY A 56 25.79 -11.47 -24.36
N GLU A 57 26.66 -11.50 -23.36
CA GLU A 57 28.02 -12.04 -23.47
C GLU A 57 28.01 -13.51 -23.88
N VAL A 58 27.16 -14.33 -23.25
CA VAL A 58 27.00 -15.74 -23.61
C VAL A 58 26.49 -15.89 -25.03
N GLY A 59 25.50 -15.07 -25.43
CA GLY A 59 25.00 -15.03 -26.81
C GLY A 59 26.11 -14.72 -27.82
N GLN A 60 26.94 -13.72 -27.53
CA GLN A 60 28.08 -13.36 -28.36
C GLN A 60 29.12 -14.49 -28.45
N GLN A 61 29.45 -15.12 -27.31
CA GLN A 61 30.40 -16.23 -27.26
C GLN A 61 29.89 -17.45 -28.05
N ILE A 62 28.60 -17.75 -27.99
CA ILE A 62 27.97 -18.80 -28.82
C ILE A 62 28.16 -18.47 -30.31
N VAL A 63 27.81 -17.26 -30.74
CA VAL A 63 27.90 -16.84 -32.15
C VAL A 63 29.35 -16.88 -32.64
N ASP A 64 30.30 -16.41 -31.85
CA ASP A 64 31.72 -16.44 -32.19
C ASP A 64 32.25 -17.87 -32.33
N GLN A 65 31.89 -18.77 -31.41
CA GLN A 65 32.31 -20.17 -31.46
C GLN A 65 31.68 -20.92 -32.63
N VAL A 66 30.40 -20.70 -32.91
CA VAL A 66 29.70 -21.27 -34.07
C VAL A 66 30.33 -20.77 -35.37
N SER A 67 30.58 -19.46 -35.49
CA SER A 67 31.21 -18.86 -36.68
C SER A 67 32.62 -19.41 -36.90
N ARG A 68 33.42 -19.54 -35.85
CA ARG A 68 34.76 -20.17 -35.92
C ARG A 68 34.69 -21.64 -36.32
N ARG A 69 33.70 -22.39 -35.84
CA ARG A 69 33.46 -23.79 -36.26
C ARG A 69 33.09 -23.90 -37.74
N PHE A 70 32.29 -22.97 -38.27
CA PHE A 70 31.97 -22.94 -39.70
C PHE A 70 33.19 -22.66 -40.57
N LEU A 71 34.12 -21.83 -40.10
CA LEU A 71 35.36 -21.48 -40.82
C LEU A 71 36.46 -22.54 -40.66
N ALA A 72 36.59 -23.17 -39.49
CA ALA A 72 37.57 -24.21 -39.17
C ALA A 72 36.91 -25.60 -39.22
N ARG A 73 36.77 -26.15 -40.42
CA ARG A 73 35.96 -27.35 -40.75
C ARG A 73 36.36 -28.68 -40.06
N ASN A 74 37.28 -28.70 -39.08
CA ASN A 74 37.96 -29.92 -38.61
C ASN A 74 38.24 -30.09 -37.09
N GLN A 75 37.59 -29.35 -36.15
CA GLN A 75 37.77 -29.63 -34.70
C GLN A 75 36.43 -29.69 -33.91
N PRO A 76 35.73 -30.84 -33.93
CA PRO A 76 34.39 -30.96 -33.35
C PRO A 76 34.34 -31.15 -31.82
N ASP A 77 35.33 -31.81 -31.22
CA ASP A 77 35.16 -32.30 -29.83
C ASP A 77 35.59 -31.28 -28.76
N SER A 78 36.66 -30.51 -29.00
CA SER A 78 37.14 -29.50 -28.04
C SER A 78 36.24 -28.27 -27.94
N THR A 79 35.61 -27.88 -29.06
CA THR A 79 34.77 -26.68 -29.14
C THR A 79 33.42 -26.86 -28.45
N LEU A 80 32.80 -28.05 -28.56
CA LEU A 80 31.56 -28.37 -27.86
C LEU A 80 31.74 -28.44 -26.35
N SER A 81 32.85 -29.02 -25.87
CA SER A 81 33.17 -29.09 -24.44
C SER A 81 33.43 -27.70 -23.84
N MET A 82 34.12 -26.81 -24.56
CA MET A 82 34.32 -25.42 -24.12
C MET A 82 33.00 -24.64 -24.04
N LEU A 83 32.12 -24.83 -25.04
CA LEU A 83 30.81 -24.19 -25.05
C LEU A 83 29.94 -24.64 -23.86
N ASP A 84 29.92 -25.94 -23.59
CA ASP A 84 29.15 -26.53 -22.50
C ASP A 84 29.65 -26.04 -21.13
N ALA A 85 30.97 -25.90 -20.97
CA ALA A 85 31.57 -25.32 -19.76
C ALA A 85 31.18 -23.84 -19.58
N THR A 86 31.18 -23.05 -20.66
CA THR A 86 30.75 -21.64 -20.65
C THR A 86 29.27 -21.50 -20.30
N LEU A 87 28.39 -22.33 -20.90
CA LEU A 87 26.96 -22.33 -20.62
C LEU A 87 26.66 -22.74 -19.18
N THR A 88 27.36 -23.76 -18.68
CA THR A 88 27.23 -24.21 -17.29
C THR A 88 27.65 -23.11 -16.33
N GLN A 89 28.81 -22.46 -16.58
CA GLN A 89 29.30 -21.36 -15.75
C GLN A 89 28.34 -20.16 -15.76
N ALA A 90 27.80 -19.79 -16.93
CA ALA A 90 26.83 -18.72 -17.05
C ALA A 90 25.53 -19.04 -16.31
N THR A 91 25.05 -20.29 -16.40
CA THR A 91 23.84 -20.74 -15.71
C THR A 91 23.99 -20.62 -14.19
N VAL A 92 25.15 -21.03 -13.65
CA VAL A 92 25.47 -20.87 -12.21
C VAL A 92 25.45 -19.40 -11.81
N ARG A 93 26.12 -18.52 -12.56
CA ARG A 93 26.15 -17.07 -12.27
C ARG A 93 24.76 -16.42 -12.34
N VAL A 94 23.96 -16.78 -13.35
CA VAL A 94 22.57 -16.29 -13.47
C VAL A 94 21.73 -16.80 -12.29
N HIS A 95 21.95 -18.03 -11.84
CA HIS A 95 21.26 -18.57 -10.67
C HIS A 95 21.62 -17.83 -9.38
N GLU A 96 22.90 -17.54 -9.15
CA GLU A 96 23.38 -16.73 -8.01
C GLU A 96 22.76 -15.33 -8.03
N LEU A 97 22.74 -14.65 -9.19
CA LEU A 97 22.12 -13.33 -9.33
C LEU A 97 20.61 -13.36 -9.07
N LYS A 98 19.92 -14.42 -9.49
CA LYS A 98 18.49 -14.63 -9.18
C LYS A 98 18.25 -14.79 -7.68
N GLN A 99 19.09 -15.57 -7.00
CA GLN A 99 18.97 -15.75 -5.54
C GLN A 99 19.16 -14.42 -4.81
N LEU A 100 20.16 -13.63 -5.21
CA LEU A 100 20.39 -12.30 -4.66
C LEU A 100 19.21 -11.35 -4.91
N LEU A 101 18.62 -11.39 -6.12
CA LEU A 101 17.45 -10.58 -6.44
C LEU A 101 16.25 -10.93 -5.55
N VAL A 102 15.98 -12.22 -5.34
CA VAL A 102 14.91 -12.69 -4.44
C VAL A 102 15.13 -12.19 -3.01
N GLN A 103 16.37 -12.18 -2.54
CA GLN A 103 16.70 -11.66 -1.21
C GLN A 103 16.46 -10.14 -1.12
N VAL A 104 16.87 -9.37 -2.12
CA VAL A 104 16.63 -7.92 -2.18
C VAL A 104 15.14 -7.60 -2.22
N ASP A 105 14.36 -8.35 -3.01
CA ASP A 105 12.91 -8.20 -3.08
C ASP A 105 12.23 -8.49 -1.73
N ALA A 106 12.70 -9.52 -1.02
CA ALA A 106 12.21 -9.82 0.33
C ALA A 106 12.49 -8.66 1.31
N GLN A 107 13.69 -8.09 1.28
CA GLN A 107 14.05 -6.93 2.11
C GLN A 107 13.20 -5.69 1.77
N ILE A 108 12.97 -5.41 0.49
CA ILE A 108 12.09 -4.32 0.05
C ILE A 108 10.68 -4.53 0.61
N ARG A 109 10.17 -5.76 0.55
CA ARG A 109 8.83 -6.10 1.04
C ARG A 109 8.72 -5.91 2.55
N GLU A 110 9.71 -6.36 3.31
CA GLU A 110 9.77 -6.20 4.77
C GLU A 110 9.75 -4.72 5.17
N LEU A 111 10.62 -3.89 4.59
CA LEU A 111 10.65 -2.45 4.86
C LEU A 111 9.34 -1.74 4.48
N LYS A 112 8.68 -2.18 3.39
CA LYS A 112 7.36 -1.65 3.01
C LYS A 112 6.29 -2.02 4.02
N LEU A 113 6.29 -3.24 4.53
CA LEU A 113 5.34 -3.69 5.56
C LEU A 113 5.54 -2.93 6.87
N GLU A 114 6.79 -2.73 7.29
CA GLU A 114 7.12 -1.92 8.47
C GLU A 114 6.63 -0.47 8.31
N ALA A 115 6.86 0.14 7.14
CA ALA A 115 6.38 1.49 6.86
C ALA A 115 4.84 1.60 6.88
N ILE A 116 4.14 0.60 6.33
CA ILE A 116 2.66 0.55 6.39
C ILE A 116 2.19 0.40 7.84
N HIS A 117 2.85 -0.45 8.63
CA HIS A 117 2.49 -0.66 10.04
C HIS A 117 2.57 0.65 10.83
N ASP A 118 3.66 1.39 10.68
CA ASP A 118 3.84 2.67 11.37
C ASP A 118 2.85 3.74 10.90
N ASP A 119 2.56 3.80 9.61
CA ASP A 119 1.55 4.72 9.08
C ASP A 119 0.15 4.39 9.62
N LEU A 120 -0.19 3.11 9.78
CA LEU A 120 -1.45 2.67 10.40
C LEU A 120 -1.52 3.02 11.90
N LEU A 121 -0.43 2.82 12.65
CA LEU A 121 -0.37 3.22 14.06
C LEU A 121 -0.54 4.73 14.24
N ARG A 122 0.07 5.54 13.36
CA ARG A 122 -0.10 7.00 13.37
C ARG A 122 -1.53 7.38 13.04
N LEU A 123 -2.11 6.78 12.01
CA LEU A 123 -3.50 7.01 11.65
C LEU A 123 -4.44 6.66 12.81
N GLN A 124 -4.22 5.52 13.49
CA GLN A 124 -4.99 5.15 14.68
C GLN A 124 -4.85 6.20 15.80
N ARG A 125 -3.63 6.69 16.05
CA ARG A 125 -3.39 7.71 17.08
C ARG A 125 -4.07 9.03 16.73
N ASP A 126 -3.98 9.47 15.47
CA ASP A 126 -4.58 10.72 15.01
C ASP A 126 -6.12 10.66 15.05
N LEU A 127 -6.69 9.52 14.65
CA LEU A 127 -8.12 9.25 14.77
C LEU A 127 -8.54 9.29 16.25
N SER A 128 -7.81 8.60 17.13
CA SER A 128 -8.09 8.59 18.56
C SER A 128 -8.02 9.99 19.20
N LEU A 129 -6.99 10.78 18.89
CA LEU A 129 -6.83 12.14 19.42
C LEU A 129 -7.94 13.09 18.97
N ARG A 130 -8.50 12.87 17.77
CA ARG A 130 -9.53 13.72 17.18
C ARG A 130 -10.94 13.19 17.41
N SER A 131 -11.11 12.14 18.21
CA SER A 131 -12.37 11.41 18.37
C SER A 131 -12.98 11.04 17.00
N ALA A 132 -12.13 10.77 16.01
CA ALA A 132 -12.50 10.34 14.69
C ALA A 132 -12.32 8.81 14.59
N GLY A 133 -13.09 8.18 13.72
CA GLY A 133 -13.10 6.74 13.54
C GLY A 133 -13.18 6.35 12.07
N ILE A 134 -12.93 5.07 11.83
CA ILE A 134 -13.22 4.41 10.55
C ILE A 134 -14.18 3.28 10.86
N GLU A 135 -15.37 3.35 10.29
CA GLU A 135 -16.39 2.32 10.48
C GLU A 135 -16.57 1.52 9.19
N ARG A 136 -16.51 0.19 9.33
CA ARG A 136 -16.76 -0.74 8.23
C ARG A 136 -18.09 -1.43 8.48
N LEU A 137 -19.09 -1.06 7.69
CA LEU A 137 -20.48 -1.47 7.92
C LEU A 137 -21.00 -2.25 6.73
N SER A 138 -21.67 -3.37 6.99
CA SER A 138 -22.42 -4.07 5.95
C SER A 138 -23.85 -3.53 5.90
N ILE A 139 -24.33 -3.18 4.70
CA ILE A 139 -25.69 -2.70 4.50
C ILE A 139 -26.65 -3.88 4.64
N THR A 140 -27.43 -3.87 5.72
CA THR A 140 -28.39 -4.94 5.98
C THR A 140 -29.55 -4.91 4.98
N ARG A 141 -30.12 -6.09 4.72
CA ARG A 141 -31.30 -6.20 3.86
C ARG A 141 -32.48 -5.42 4.45
N GLY A 142 -32.98 -4.45 3.69
CA GLY A 142 -34.09 -3.60 4.11
C GLY A 142 -33.67 -2.37 4.93
N ALA A 143 -32.37 -2.09 5.05
CA ALA A 143 -31.89 -0.83 5.59
C ALA A 143 -32.39 0.38 4.79
N ALA A 144 -32.48 1.54 5.44
CA ALA A 144 -32.92 2.79 4.81
C ALA A 144 -32.03 3.21 3.62
N ALA A 145 -30.76 2.84 3.64
CA ALA A 145 -29.81 3.10 2.56
C ALA A 145 -30.06 2.28 1.28
N VAL A 146 -30.71 1.11 1.35
CA VAL A 146 -30.84 0.22 0.18
C VAL A 146 -31.67 0.88 -0.92
N GLY A 147 -31.11 0.96 -2.13
CA GLY A 147 -31.75 1.60 -3.28
C GLY A 147 -31.61 3.13 -3.31
N GLN A 148 -30.96 3.73 -2.31
CA GLN A 148 -30.62 5.15 -2.30
C GLN A 148 -29.25 5.39 -2.93
N SER A 149 -29.07 6.55 -3.56
CA SER A 149 -27.78 7.03 -4.04
C SER A 149 -26.93 7.59 -2.89
N ILE A 150 -25.62 7.72 -3.09
CA ILE A 150 -24.74 8.42 -2.13
C ILE A 150 -25.25 9.84 -1.87
N SER A 151 -25.73 10.54 -2.90
CA SER A 151 -26.28 11.90 -2.76
C SER A 151 -27.53 12.01 -1.88
N ALA A 152 -28.25 10.91 -1.66
CA ALA A 152 -29.42 10.84 -0.78
C ALA A 152 -29.05 10.52 0.68
N MET A 153 -27.77 10.28 0.98
CA MET A 153 -27.27 10.09 2.34
C MET A 153 -27.50 11.36 3.18
N PRO A 154 -27.84 11.23 4.48
CA PRO A 154 -27.91 12.38 5.38
C PRO A 154 -26.64 13.22 5.28
N ARG A 155 -26.78 14.54 5.11
CA ARG A 155 -25.62 15.41 4.95
C ARG A 155 -24.92 15.60 6.29
N SER A 156 -23.64 15.28 6.34
CA SER A 156 -22.74 15.66 7.42
C SER A 156 -21.48 16.28 6.83
N SER A 157 -20.96 17.34 7.48
CA SER A 157 -19.67 17.93 7.13
C SER A 157 -18.49 17.12 7.68
N SER A 158 -18.73 16.17 8.58
CA SER A 158 -17.71 15.41 9.31
C SER A 158 -17.61 13.95 8.87
N VAL A 159 -18.59 13.42 8.14
CA VAL A 159 -18.64 12.00 7.72
C VAL A 159 -18.51 11.89 6.21
N HIS A 160 -17.56 11.07 5.78
CA HIS A 160 -17.27 10.81 4.39
C HIS A 160 -17.24 9.31 4.12
N ILE A 161 -17.73 8.91 2.94
CA ILE A 161 -17.55 7.55 2.44
C ILE A 161 -16.16 7.49 1.81
N ALA A 162 -15.29 6.65 2.36
CA ALA A 162 -13.97 6.41 1.78
C ALA A 162 -14.03 5.40 0.64
N ALA A 163 -14.83 4.35 0.80
CA ALA A 163 -14.98 3.31 -0.20
C ALA A 163 -16.26 2.49 0.00
N ILE A 164 -16.69 1.80 -1.05
CA ILE A 164 -17.76 0.82 -1.00
C ILE A 164 -17.23 -0.49 -1.61
N LEU A 165 -17.32 -1.60 -0.88
CA LEU A 165 -17.01 -2.92 -1.40
C LEU A 165 -18.30 -3.64 -1.77
N ARG A 166 -18.35 -4.16 -2.99
CA ARG A 166 -19.45 -4.99 -3.50
C ARG A 166 -18.89 -6.32 -3.96
N GLY A 167 -18.99 -7.33 -3.10
CA GLY A 167 -18.30 -8.60 -3.32
C GLY A 167 -16.77 -8.38 -3.44
N PRO A 168 -16.13 -8.78 -4.54
CA PRO A 168 -14.67 -8.60 -4.72
C PRO A 168 -14.27 -7.21 -5.24
N PHE A 169 -15.24 -6.33 -5.56
CA PHE A 169 -14.96 -5.05 -6.20
C PHE A 169 -14.91 -3.91 -5.19
N LEU A 170 -13.87 -3.06 -5.30
CA LEU A 170 -13.77 -1.78 -4.60
C LEU A 170 -14.31 -0.68 -5.52
N LEU A 171 -15.39 -0.03 -5.11
CA LEU A 171 -16.05 1.03 -5.86
C LEU A 171 -15.65 2.39 -5.27
N ALA A 172 -15.23 3.30 -6.14
CA ALA A 172 -15.03 4.69 -5.77
C ALA A 172 -16.39 5.33 -5.42
N PRO A 173 -16.47 6.14 -4.35
CA PRO A 173 -17.69 6.84 -3.99
C PRO A 173 -18.02 7.89 -5.05
N ALA A 174 -19.12 7.68 -5.78
CA ALA A 174 -19.67 8.61 -6.74
C ALA A 174 -21.12 8.95 -6.35
N GLU A 175 -21.56 10.19 -6.57
CA GLU A 175 -22.85 10.69 -6.05
C GLU A 175 -24.05 9.87 -6.54
N GLU A 176 -23.97 9.36 -7.77
CA GLU A 176 -24.96 8.51 -8.44
C GLU A 176 -24.91 7.04 -8.02
N LEU A 177 -23.89 6.61 -7.28
CA LEU A 177 -23.73 5.22 -6.89
C LEU A 177 -24.86 4.82 -5.93
N VAL A 178 -25.63 3.82 -6.34
CA VAL A 178 -26.75 3.29 -5.56
C VAL A 178 -26.29 2.15 -4.65
N PHE A 179 -26.60 2.27 -3.36
CA PHE A 179 -26.34 1.26 -2.35
C PHE A 179 -27.21 0.02 -2.54
N ARG A 180 -26.61 -1.15 -2.34
CA ARG A 180 -27.27 -2.45 -2.36
C ARG A 180 -27.12 -3.15 -1.02
N SER A 181 -28.01 -4.09 -0.75
CA SER A 181 -27.82 -5.01 0.37
C SER A 181 -26.50 -5.76 0.20
N ASP A 182 -25.86 -6.05 1.32
CA ASP A 182 -24.56 -6.74 1.41
C ASP A 182 -23.36 -5.92 0.88
N ASP A 183 -23.57 -4.71 0.38
CA ASP A 183 -22.48 -3.76 0.20
C ASP A 183 -21.80 -3.50 1.55
N ILE A 184 -20.49 -3.32 1.53
CA ILE A 184 -19.71 -2.90 2.70
C ILE A 184 -19.30 -1.46 2.48
N VAL A 185 -19.77 -0.56 3.33
CA VAL A 185 -19.42 0.85 3.30
C VAL A 185 -18.33 1.13 4.32
N VAL A 186 -17.29 1.83 3.89
CA VAL A 186 -16.23 2.33 4.76
C VAL A 186 -16.46 3.81 4.99
N LEU A 187 -16.83 4.18 6.20
CA LEU A 187 -17.06 5.56 6.63
C LEU A 187 -15.84 6.06 7.40
N ILE A 188 -15.54 7.34 7.24
CA ILE A 188 -14.53 8.06 8.02
C ILE A 188 -15.18 9.33 8.54
N GLY A 189 -15.03 9.61 9.84
CA GLY A 189 -15.58 10.83 10.43
C GLY A 189 -15.46 10.89 11.94
N ILE A 190 -16.11 11.86 12.55
CA ILE A 190 -16.17 11.99 14.02
C ILE A 190 -17.06 10.87 14.58
N GLN A 191 -16.63 10.22 15.66
CA GLN A 191 -17.30 9.03 16.21
C GLN A 191 -18.78 9.28 16.54
N SER A 192 -19.10 10.42 17.15
CA SER A 192 -20.49 10.80 17.49
C SER A 192 -21.41 10.91 16.28
N ASP A 193 -20.86 11.28 15.13
CA ASP A 193 -21.62 11.44 13.89
C ASP A 193 -21.69 10.10 13.16
N LEU A 194 -20.61 9.31 13.18
CA LEU A 194 -20.59 7.95 12.63
C LEU A 194 -21.72 7.08 13.21
N ASP A 195 -21.96 7.14 14.52
CA ASP A 195 -23.02 6.38 15.20
C ASP A 195 -24.42 6.64 14.59
N GLN A 196 -24.69 7.86 14.12
CA GLN A 196 -25.96 8.20 13.46
C GLN A 196 -26.07 7.53 12.10
N PHE A 197 -24.97 7.46 11.34
CA PHE A 197 -24.94 6.82 10.03
C PHE A 197 -24.98 5.30 10.13
N ILE A 198 -24.44 4.70 11.20
CA ILE A 198 -24.58 3.25 11.45
C ILE A 198 -26.06 2.85 11.38
N THR A 199 -26.94 3.63 12.01
CA THR A 199 -28.39 3.37 12.01
C THR A 199 -28.96 3.40 10.59
N TRP A 200 -28.54 4.33 9.74
CA TRP A 200 -29.05 4.45 8.36
C TRP A 200 -28.69 3.24 7.48
N PHE A 201 -27.50 2.68 7.65
CA PHE A 201 -27.01 1.50 6.91
C PHE A 201 -27.47 0.16 7.50
N THR A 202 -27.88 0.12 8.76
CA THR A 202 -28.19 -1.14 9.47
C THR A 202 -29.64 -1.29 9.92
N SER A 203 -30.38 -0.20 10.05
CA SER A 203 -31.75 -0.23 10.57
C SER A 203 -32.79 -0.18 9.48
N ARG A 204 -33.85 -0.97 9.66
CA ARG A 204 -35.03 -0.95 8.81
C ARG A 204 -35.90 0.27 9.18
N PRO A 205 -36.23 1.16 8.22
CA PRO A 205 -37.12 2.27 8.51
C PRO A 205 -38.51 1.74 8.91
N LEU A 206 -39.05 2.27 10.01
CA LEU A 206 -40.41 1.96 10.45
C LEU A 206 -41.38 2.48 9.38
N LYS A 207 -42.09 1.60 8.68
CA LYS A 207 -43.18 2.02 7.80
C LYS A 207 -44.27 2.64 8.67
N THR A 208 -44.51 3.94 8.52
CA THR A 208 -45.73 4.56 9.06
C THR A 208 -46.94 3.92 8.37
N PRO A 209 -47.95 3.45 9.13
CA PRO A 209 -49.14 2.88 8.52
C PRO A 209 -49.88 3.99 7.77
N THR A 210 -50.03 3.81 6.46
CA THR A 210 -50.89 4.63 5.63
C THR A 210 -52.34 4.41 6.08
N THR A 211 -52.89 5.39 6.79
CA THR A 211 -54.33 5.53 6.97
C THR A 211 -54.97 5.71 5.59
N LYS A 212 -55.51 4.62 5.04
CA LYS A 212 -56.50 4.70 3.97
C LYS A 212 -57.81 5.21 4.60
N SER A 213 -58.15 6.47 4.32
CA SER A 213 -59.53 6.94 4.38
C SER A 213 -60.21 6.61 3.05
N ALA A 214 -61.17 5.68 3.07
CA ALA A 214 -62.36 5.63 2.24
C ALA A 214 -63.28 4.53 2.78
#